data_AF-A0AAW0VF61-F1
#
_entry.id   AF-A0AAW0VF61-F1
#
_cell.length_a   1.000
_cell.length_b   1.000
_cell.length_c   1.000
_cell.angle_alpha   90.00
_cell.angle_beta   90.00
_cell.angle_gamma   90.00
#
_symmetry.space_group_name_H-M   'P 1'
#
loop_
_entity.id
_entity.type
_entity.pdbx_description
1 polymer ?
#
loop_
_entity_poly.entity_id
_entity_poly.type
_entity_poly.pdbx_seq_one_letter_code
_entity_poly.pdbx_strand_id
1 'polypeptide(L)'
;MNSSHFGVTPPISLANATPRDIELNDQLIKELKARGSFENESATKKRVEVLNCLQKMTEEFVYKVSKKKNMSDGMAKDAGGKIFTFGSYRLGVYGPGSDIDTLVVAPKHVTRSDFFEVFAELLEKRPEVSEIAPVPDAFVPIIKIEFSEISIDLIFAKLDIPRVPRDLTLDNKNLLKNLDDKDLRALNGTRVTDEILTLVPKPTVFKHALRCIKMWAQQRAVYANVFGFPGGVAWAMLVARICQLYPNTVSAVIVEKFFQIYSKWNWPQPVLLKQIEDGPLQVRVWNPRLYPHDRQHRMPIITPAYPSMCATHNITQSTKEIIMKELQRGMDITSQISSGQAQWSALLQRHTFFHDYRFYLCIVAATKGTSAEHLKWSGLIESKVRFLVQKLELTEGIALAHPYVKTFEATYNCREDQMTQIIDGYGNLKGEKIVEGMKDILDGDESSKEVHLTKMYIGLEINEGHKKLDIQYPCSEFFSICKGWTEFQEEKNVVQIKNVKLYDLPNDVYVEGEQRPVKAPKRKKANDASDNIKRPKNAISAIT
;
A
#
# COMPACT_ATOMS: atom_id res chain seq x y z
N MET A 1 39.06 12.05 16.52
CA MET A 1 37.82 12.84 16.51
C MET A 1 36.88 12.19 15.49
N ASN A 2 35.94 11.35 15.94
CA ASN A 2 35.01 10.68 15.03
C ASN A 2 34.05 11.71 14.45
N SER A 3 34.19 12.05 13.17
CA SER A 3 33.19 12.82 12.45
C SER A 3 31.90 11.98 12.41
N SER A 4 30.98 12.29 13.31
CA SER A 4 29.64 11.72 13.36
C SER A 4 28.93 12.06 12.05
N HIS A 5 28.91 11.11 11.12
CA HIS A 5 28.13 11.21 9.89
C HIS A 5 26.86 10.38 10.06
N PHE A 6 25.79 10.76 9.37
CA PHE A 6 24.55 9.99 9.38
C PHE A 6 24.72 8.70 8.57
N GLY A 7 24.13 7.60 9.06
CA GLY A 7 24.09 6.32 8.35
C GLY A 7 25.13 5.30 8.82
N VAL A 8 25.14 4.16 8.13
CA VAL A 8 26.05 3.03 8.41
C VAL A 8 27.33 3.05 7.57
N THR A 9 27.47 4.00 6.64
CA THR A 9 28.67 4.22 5.83
C THR A 9 28.95 5.71 5.71
N PRO A 10 30.20 6.11 5.41
CA PRO A 10 30.52 7.48 5.03
C PRO A 10 29.66 7.99 3.86
N PRO A 11 29.46 9.33 3.76
CA PRO A 11 28.78 9.93 2.62
C PRO A 11 29.55 9.69 1.32
N ILE A 12 28.83 9.53 0.21
CA ILE A 12 29.45 9.37 -1.13
C ILE A 12 29.97 10.71 -1.63
N SER A 13 29.24 11.80 -1.35
CA SER A 13 29.67 13.15 -1.72
C SER A 13 29.21 14.17 -0.70
N LEU A 14 30.10 15.11 -0.38
CA LEU A 14 29.84 16.28 0.47
C LEU A 14 29.60 17.56 -0.34
N ALA A 15 29.54 17.46 -1.68
CA ALA A 15 29.34 18.61 -2.55
C ALA A 15 28.00 19.32 -2.26
N ASN A 16 28.04 20.65 -2.27
CA ASN A 16 26.84 21.47 -2.24
C ASN A 16 26.14 21.44 -3.60
N ALA A 17 24.84 21.76 -3.60
CA ALA A 17 24.07 21.91 -4.82
C ALA A 17 24.62 23.06 -5.70
N THR A 18 24.70 22.83 -7.00
CA THR A 18 25.05 23.85 -7.99
C THR A 18 23.87 24.78 -8.28
N PRO A 19 24.06 25.94 -8.93
CA PRO A 19 22.95 26.80 -9.36
C PRO A 19 21.92 26.07 -10.23
N ARG A 20 22.38 25.14 -11.09
CA ARG A 20 21.51 24.33 -11.92
C ARG A 20 20.68 23.35 -11.10
N ASP A 21 21.28 22.73 -10.07
CA ASP A 21 20.56 21.83 -9.17
C ASP A 21 19.44 22.58 -8.42
N ILE A 22 19.69 23.82 -8.01
CA ILE A 22 18.71 24.68 -7.33
C ILE A 22 17.55 25.01 -8.28
N GLU A 23 17.85 25.38 -9.53
CA GLU A 23 16.82 25.64 -10.54
C GLU A 23 15.93 24.41 -10.80
N LEU A 24 16.54 23.23 -10.97
CA LEU A 24 15.81 21.97 -11.15
C LEU A 24 14.98 21.61 -9.90
N ASN A 25 15.47 21.95 -8.72
CA ASN A 25 14.74 21.76 -7.47
C ASN A 25 13.51 22.67 -7.38
N ASP A 26 13.59 23.91 -7.83
CA ASP A 26 12.44 24.82 -7.86
C ASP A 26 11.38 24.34 -8.86
N GLN A 27 11.81 23.83 -10.02
CA GLN A 27 10.92 23.19 -10.99
C GLN A 27 10.23 21.95 -10.40
N LEU A 28 10.95 21.12 -9.65
CA LEU A 28 10.38 19.97 -8.95
C LEU A 28 9.30 20.40 -7.97
N ILE A 29 9.59 21.38 -7.11
CA ILE A 29 8.63 21.88 -6.12
C ILE A 29 7.39 22.46 -6.81
N LYS A 30 7.57 23.19 -7.92
CA LYS A 30 6.46 23.73 -8.73
C LYS A 30 5.57 22.62 -9.29
N GLU A 31 6.15 21.57 -9.85
CA GLU A 31 5.40 20.42 -10.38
C GLU A 31 4.63 19.69 -9.25
N LEU A 32 5.25 19.49 -8.08
CA LEU A 32 4.60 18.88 -6.92
C LEU A 32 3.42 19.71 -6.42
N LYS A 33 3.53 21.05 -6.43
CA LYS A 33 2.42 21.96 -6.11
C LYS A 33 1.30 21.87 -7.15
N ALA A 34 1.63 21.89 -8.43
CA ALA A 34 0.66 21.80 -9.52
C ALA A 34 -0.17 20.50 -9.47
N ARG A 35 0.43 19.42 -8.97
CA ARG A 35 -0.24 18.11 -8.78
C ARG A 35 -0.88 17.92 -7.41
N GLY A 36 -1.05 18.99 -6.62
CA GLY A 36 -1.74 18.94 -5.33
C GLY A 36 -1.01 18.14 -4.25
N SER A 37 0.32 18.04 -4.28
CA SER A 37 1.07 17.34 -3.23
C SER A 37 0.95 18.03 -1.87
N PHE A 38 0.88 19.36 -1.86
CA PHE A 38 0.87 20.17 -0.64
C PHE A 38 -0.56 20.51 -0.25
N GLU A 39 -0.90 20.28 1.00
CA GLU A 39 -2.16 20.73 1.57
C GLU A 39 -2.13 22.26 1.81
N ASN A 40 -3.31 22.89 1.76
CA ASN A 40 -3.44 24.31 2.07
C ASN A 40 -3.31 24.56 3.59
N GLU A 41 -2.94 25.78 3.97
CA GLU A 41 -2.68 26.11 5.38
C GLU A 41 -3.93 25.98 6.27
N SER A 42 -5.12 26.25 5.73
CA SER A 42 -6.38 26.16 6.48
C SER A 42 -6.72 24.71 6.84
N ALA A 43 -6.59 23.76 5.91
CA ALA A 43 -6.80 22.35 6.21
C ALA A 43 -5.73 21.81 7.16
N THR A 44 -4.48 22.26 7.04
CA THR A 44 -3.44 21.90 8.02
C THR A 44 -3.78 22.41 9.43
N LYS A 45 -4.33 23.63 9.56
CA LYS A 45 -4.83 24.14 10.86
C LYS A 45 -5.98 23.29 11.39
N LYS A 46 -6.94 22.92 10.54
CA LYS A 46 -8.06 22.03 10.90
C LYS A 46 -7.54 20.69 11.46
N ARG A 47 -6.52 20.08 10.84
CA ARG A 47 -5.88 18.85 11.36
C ARG A 47 -5.28 19.04 12.75
N VAL A 48 -4.64 20.18 13.02
CA VAL A 48 -4.08 20.51 14.34
C VAL A 48 -5.19 20.67 15.39
N GLU A 49 -6.29 21.32 15.04
CA GLU A 49 -7.46 21.47 15.92
C GLU A 49 -8.07 20.12 16.29
N VAL A 50 -8.23 19.24 15.30
CA VAL A 50 -8.73 17.87 15.51
C VAL A 50 -7.79 17.07 16.44
N LEU A 51 -6.47 17.14 16.23
CA LEU A 51 -5.50 16.49 17.12
C LEU A 51 -5.54 17.03 18.55
N ASN A 52 -5.72 18.35 18.72
CA ASN A 52 -5.89 18.94 20.05
C ASN A 52 -7.17 18.45 20.74
N CYS A 53 -8.24 18.23 19.98
CA CYS A 53 -9.48 17.62 20.49
C CYS A 53 -9.23 16.16 20.90
N LEU A 54 -8.62 15.36 20.03
CA LEU A 54 -8.30 13.96 20.31
C LEU A 54 -7.37 13.79 21.53
N GLN A 55 -6.42 14.70 21.75
CA GLN A 55 -5.57 14.69 22.95
C GLN A 55 -6.41 14.89 24.22
N LYS A 56 -7.34 15.85 24.23
CA LYS A 56 -8.26 16.07 25.37
C LYS A 56 -9.16 14.86 25.60
N MET A 57 -9.68 14.27 24.53
CA MET A 57 -10.52 13.07 24.61
C MET A 57 -9.72 11.86 25.16
N THR A 58 -8.44 11.74 24.79
CA THR A 58 -7.55 10.70 25.32
C THR A 58 -7.34 10.85 26.83
N GLU A 59 -7.16 12.09 27.33
CA GLU A 59 -7.05 12.36 28.76
C GLU A 59 -8.37 12.06 29.49
N GLU A 60 -9.52 12.44 28.90
CA GLU A 60 -10.83 12.12 29.44
C GLU A 60 -11.09 10.60 29.50
N PHE A 61 -10.68 9.88 28.45
CA PHE A 61 -10.76 8.44 28.36
C PHE A 61 -9.99 7.76 29.50
N VAL A 62 -8.70 8.09 29.64
CA VAL A 62 -7.86 7.53 30.71
C VAL A 62 -8.42 7.90 32.08
N TYR A 63 -8.92 9.14 32.26
CA TYR A 63 -9.56 9.57 33.50
C TYR A 63 -10.80 8.72 33.83
N LYS A 64 -11.73 8.53 32.87
CA LYS A 64 -12.96 7.73 33.04
C LYS A 64 -12.65 6.28 33.40
N VAL A 65 -11.68 5.66 32.72
CA VAL A 65 -11.24 4.29 33.04
C VAL A 65 -10.61 4.22 34.43
N SER A 66 -9.78 5.20 34.79
CA SER A 66 -9.16 5.29 36.13
C SER A 66 -10.20 5.39 37.23
N LYS A 67 -11.25 6.21 37.04
CA LYS A 67 -12.39 6.33 37.97
C LYS A 67 -13.18 5.03 38.09
N LYS A 68 -13.46 4.34 36.97
CA LYS A 68 -14.11 3.01 36.97
C LYS A 68 -13.31 1.96 37.75
N LYS A 69 -11.98 2.13 37.83
CA LYS A 69 -11.07 1.27 38.60
C LYS A 69 -10.79 1.80 40.02
N ASN A 70 -11.72 2.59 40.56
CA ASN A 70 -11.73 3.10 41.94
C ASN A 70 -10.53 3.99 42.32
N MET A 71 -9.87 4.65 41.34
CA MET A 71 -8.83 5.63 41.64
C MET A 71 -9.45 6.95 42.14
N SER A 72 -8.71 7.65 43.02
CA SER A 72 -9.08 9.01 43.44
C SER A 72 -9.00 9.99 42.26
N ASP A 73 -9.68 11.14 42.36
CA ASP A 73 -9.68 12.14 41.27
C ASP A 73 -8.27 12.63 40.94
N GLY A 74 -7.44 12.86 41.96
CA GLY A 74 -6.03 13.22 41.79
C GLY A 74 -5.24 12.13 41.06
N MET A 75 -5.38 10.87 41.47
CA MET A 75 -4.70 9.75 40.80
C MET A 75 -5.19 9.53 39.37
N ALA A 76 -6.50 9.68 39.12
CA ALA A 76 -7.10 9.54 37.81
C ALA A 76 -6.64 10.65 36.85
N LYS A 77 -6.47 11.88 37.35
CA LYS A 77 -5.92 13.00 36.58
C LYS A 77 -4.42 12.82 36.31
N ASP A 78 -3.66 12.38 37.31
CA ASP A 78 -2.22 12.10 37.21
C ASP A 78 -1.89 10.93 36.27
N ALA A 79 -2.85 10.03 36.02
CA ALA A 79 -2.69 8.91 35.08
C ALA A 79 -2.37 9.40 33.65
N GLY A 80 -2.86 10.59 33.28
CA GLY A 80 -2.53 11.27 32.03
C GLY A 80 -3.14 10.62 30.79
N GLY A 81 -2.31 10.32 29.79
CA GLY A 81 -2.74 9.84 28.47
C GLY A 81 -2.24 10.77 27.37
N LYS A 82 -1.73 10.21 26.28
CA LYS A 82 -1.13 11.00 25.21
C LYS A 82 -1.37 10.39 23.84
N ILE A 83 -1.67 11.23 22.86
CA ILE A 83 -1.64 10.87 21.45
C ILE A 83 -0.27 11.15 20.84
N PHE A 84 0.13 10.29 19.90
CA PHE A 84 1.27 10.50 19.02
C PHE A 84 0.77 10.36 17.58
N THR A 85 1.31 11.16 16.67
CA THR A 85 1.10 10.92 15.24
C THR A 85 2.28 10.15 14.67
N PHE A 86 2.03 9.34 13.66
CA PHE A 86 3.07 8.65 12.92
C PHE A 86 2.80 8.73 11.42
N GLY A 87 3.53 7.94 10.63
CA GLY A 87 3.27 7.82 9.20
C GLY A 87 3.46 9.13 8.44
N SER A 88 2.66 9.31 7.38
CA SER A 88 2.89 10.40 6.42
C SER A 88 2.62 11.80 6.99
N TYR A 89 1.66 11.90 7.92
CA TYR A 89 1.35 13.14 8.62
C TYR A 89 2.53 13.61 9.48
N ARG A 90 3.04 12.72 10.35
CA ARG A 90 4.18 13.01 11.24
C ARG A 90 5.47 13.29 10.46
N LEU A 91 5.71 12.58 9.36
CA LEU A 91 6.83 12.87 8.46
C LEU A 91 6.70 14.23 7.75
N GLY A 92 5.52 14.84 7.71
CA GLY A 92 5.25 16.10 7.01
C GLY A 92 5.18 15.94 5.49
N VAL A 93 4.85 14.74 5.00
CA VAL A 93 4.76 14.40 3.57
C VAL A 93 3.36 13.94 3.14
N TYR A 94 2.36 14.24 3.96
CA TYR A 94 0.94 14.07 3.67
C TYR A 94 0.45 15.09 2.62
N GLY A 95 -0.62 14.75 1.92
CA GLY A 95 -1.31 15.65 0.98
C GLY A 95 -2.80 15.74 1.29
N PRO A 96 -3.56 16.50 0.48
CA PRO A 96 -5.02 16.52 0.55
C PRO A 96 -5.59 15.10 0.52
N GLY A 97 -6.58 14.82 1.38
CA GLY A 97 -7.20 13.50 1.49
C GLY A 97 -6.33 12.41 2.13
N SER A 98 -5.11 12.73 2.60
CA SER A 98 -4.36 11.78 3.45
C SER A 98 -5.01 11.66 4.82
N ASP A 99 -5.00 10.45 5.35
CA ASP A 99 -5.36 10.12 6.72
C ASP A 99 -4.36 10.67 7.76
N ILE A 100 -4.77 10.67 9.02
CA ILE A 100 -3.88 10.89 10.16
C ILE A 100 -3.76 9.61 10.98
N ASP A 101 -2.63 8.94 10.78
CA ASP A 101 -2.16 7.86 11.63
C ASP A 101 -1.91 8.36 13.08
N THR A 102 -2.74 7.91 14.03
CA THR A 102 -2.72 8.38 15.42
C THR A 102 -2.64 7.22 16.40
N LEU A 103 -1.64 7.25 17.28
CA LEU A 103 -1.43 6.31 18.37
C LEU A 103 -1.90 6.91 19.69
N VAL A 104 -2.85 6.26 20.35
CA VAL A 104 -3.26 6.54 21.73
C VAL A 104 -2.41 5.72 22.70
N VAL A 105 -1.67 6.40 23.58
CA VAL A 105 -0.83 5.78 24.61
C VAL A 105 -1.45 5.99 25.98
N ALA A 106 -1.66 4.88 26.70
CA ALA A 106 -2.30 4.87 28.01
C ALA A 106 -1.48 4.10 29.06
N PRO A 107 -1.68 4.39 30.37
CA PRO A 107 -0.99 3.71 31.46
C PRO A 107 -1.47 2.26 31.66
N LYS A 108 -0.72 1.50 32.45
CA LYS A 108 -0.83 0.03 32.58
C LYS A 108 -2.19 -0.50 33.02
N HIS A 109 -3.01 0.32 33.68
CA HIS A 109 -4.35 -0.08 34.10
C HIS A 109 -5.41 0.11 33.01
N VAL A 110 -5.13 0.81 31.91
CA VAL A 110 -6.06 1.00 30.79
C VAL A 110 -5.84 -0.09 29.75
N THR A 111 -6.88 -0.82 29.39
CA THR A 111 -6.78 -1.99 28.50
C THR A 111 -7.25 -1.68 27.09
N ARG A 112 -6.99 -2.62 26.17
CA ARG A 112 -7.47 -2.52 24.80
C ARG A 112 -9.00 -2.65 24.69
N SER A 113 -9.64 -3.43 25.57
CA SER A 113 -11.12 -3.47 25.63
C SER A 113 -11.66 -2.11 26.10
N ASP A 114 -11.03 -1.47 27.09
CA ASP A 114 -11.39 -0.09 27.49
C ASP A 114 -11.31 0.88 26.28
N PHE A 115 -10.33 0.73 25.39
CA PHE A 115 -10.21 1.54 24.16
C PHE A 115 -11.38 1.28 23.18
N PHE A 116 -11.75 0.03 22.93
CA PHE A 116 -12.86 -0.30 22.02
C PHE A 116 -14.25 -0.06 22.62
N GLU A 117 -14.37 0.07 23.94
CA GLU A 117 -15.64 0.33 24.62
C GLU A 117 -15.75 1.81 24.99
N VAL A 118 -14.91 2.28 25.93
CA VAL A 118 -15.04 3.61 26.52
C VAL A 118 -14.58 4.72 25.56
N PHE A 119 -13.47 4.52 24.84
CA PHE A 119 -12.99 5.54 23.90
C PHE A 119 -13.86 5.59 22.64
N ALA A 120 -14.33 4.44 22.13
CA ALA A 120 -15.30 4.39 21.05
C ALA A 120 -16.61 5.13 21.42
N GLU A 121 -17.17 4.87 22.60
CA GLU A 121 -18.37 5.58 23.08
C GLU A 121 -18.15 7.10 23.23
N LEU A 122 -16.95 7.52 23.65
CA LEU A 122 -16.57 8.94 23.70
C LEU A 122 -16.52 9.58 22.32
N LEU A 123 -16.05 8.86 21.31
CA LEU A 123 -15.98 9.31 19.92
C LEU A 123 -17.39 9.39 19.29
N GLU A 124 -18.24 8.39 19.48
CA GLU A 124 -19.61 8.35 18.96
C GLU A 124 -20.48 9.51 19.46
N LYS A 125 -20.20 10.02 20.67
CA LYS A 125 -20.93 11.15 21.26
C LYS A 125 -20.53 12.51 20.69
N ARG A 126 -19.52 12.57 19.82
CA ARG A 126 -19.03 13.83 19.23
C ARG A 126 -19.82 14.17 17.96
N PRO A 127 -20.41 15.37 17.86
CA PRO A 127 -21.04 15.82 16.62
C PRO A 127 -20.03 15.97 15.47
N GLU A 128 -18.74 16.06 15.78
CA GLU A 128 -17.68 16.16 14.77
C GLU A 128 -17.32 14.82 14.12
N VAL A 129 -17.76 13.68 14.67
CA VAL A 129 -17.48 12.35 14.11
C VAL A 129 -18.64 11.94 13.20
N SER A 130 -18.40 11.88 11.90
CA SER A 130 -19.40 11.46 10.90
C SER A 130 -19.43 9.94 10.72
N GLU A 131 -18.29 9.28 10.83
CA GLU A 131 -18.15 7.84 10.65
C GLU A 131 -17.24 7.24 11.73
N ILE A 132 -17.56 6.02 12.16
CA ILE A 132 -16.74 5.22 13.07
C ILE A 132 -16.80 3.74 12.68
N ALA A 133 -15.64 3.10 12.57
CA ALA A 133 -15.49 1.70 12.24
C ALA A 133 -14.41 1.05 13.14
N PRO A 134 -14.81 0.45 14.27
CA PRO A 134 -13.89 -0.30 15.13
C PRO A 134 -13.52 -1.66 14.52
N VAL A 135 -12.23 -1.99 14.49
CA VAL A 135 -11.69 -3.26 13.96
C VAL A 135 -10.73 -3.91 14.99
N PRO A 136 -11.27 -4.58 16.02
CA PRO A 136 -10.48 -5.12 17.13
C PRO A 136 -9.60 -6.33 16.74
N ASP A 137 -9.99 -7.04 15.68
CA ASP A 137 -9.34 -8.29 15.24
C ASP A 137 -8.25 -8.08 14.16
N ALA A 138 -7.98 -6.81 13.80
CA ALA A 138 -6.90 -6.48 12.89
C ALA A 138 -5.52 -6.85 13.46
N PHE A 139 -4.53 -7.01 12.57
CA PHE A 139 -3.14 -7.32 12.95
C PHE A 139 -2.56 -6.30 13.95
N VAL A 140 -2.91 -5.03 13.74
CA VAL A 140 -2.83 -3.96 14.73
C VAL A 140 -4.26 -3.47 14.92
N PRO A 141 -4.90 -3.73 16.09
CA PRO A 141 -6.27 -3.30 16.34
C PRO A 141 -6.43 -1.78 16.19
N ILE A 142 -7.49 -1.37 15.52
CA ILE A 142 -7.66 0.01 15.04
C ILE A 142 -9.13 0.45 15.14
N ILE A 143 -9.37 1.73 15.42
CA ILE A 143 -10.65 2.41 15.20
C ILE A 143 -10.41 3.41 14.07
N LYS A 144 -11.16 3.27 12.97
CA LYS A 144 -11.16 4.26 11.90
C LYS A 144 -12.29 5.22 12.12
N ILE A 145 -12.04 6.52 12.00
CA ILE A 145 -13.07 7.55 12.09
C ILE A 145 -12.92 8.57 10.97
N GLU A 146 -14.03 9.23 10.64
CA GLU A 146 -14.00 10.51 9.95
C GLU A 146 -14.37 11.61 10.96
N PHE A 147 -13.40 12.44 11.32
CA PHE A 147 -13.56 13.51 12.30
C PHE A 147 -13.43 14.85 11.57
N SER A 148 -14.54 15.59 11.46
CA SER A 148 -14.60 16.86 10.71
C SER A 148 -14.04 16.71 9.29
N GLU A 149 -14.50 15.71 8.54
CA GLU A 149 -14.07 15.42 7.15
C GLU A 149 -12.59 15.00 7.02
N ILE A 150 -11.94 14.64 8.13
CA ILE A 150 -10.57 14.14 8.16
C ILE A 150 -10.61 12.69 8.59
N SER A 151 -10.12 11.79 7.73
CA SER A 151 -9.94 10.38 8.08
C SER A 151 -8.82 10.22 9.10
N ILE A 152 -9.08 9.50 10.19
CA ILE A 152 -8.13 9.26 11.29
C ILE A 152 -8.13 7.78 11.63
N ASP A 153 -6.92 7.23 11.66
CA ASP A 153 -6.64 5.85 11.97
C ASP A 153 -6.09 5.79 13.40
N LEU A 154 -6.95 5.41 14.35
CA LEU A 154 -6.62 5.37 15.79
C LEU A 154 -6.20 3.97 16.22
N ILE A 155 -4.93 3.82 16.60
CA ILE A 155 -4.41 2.60 17.23
C ILE A 155 -4.10 2.85 18.70
N PHE A 156 -4.00 1.79 19.48
CA PHE A 156 -3.81 1.86 20.92
C PHE A 156 -2.58 1.08 21.38
N ALA A 157 -1.82 1.67 22.31
CA ALA A 157 -0.79 0.97 23.06
C ALA A 157 -0.90 1.27 24.56
N LYS A 158 -0.84 0.21 25.35
CA LYS A 158 -0.71 0.29 26.80
C LYS A 158 0.77 0.19 27.18
N LEU A 159 1.26 1.09 28.03
CA LEU A 159 2.61 1.01 28.59
C LEU A 159 2.59 0.41 30.00
N ASP A 160 3.64 -0.32 30.38
CA ASP A 160 3.83 -0.85 31.74
C ASP A 160 4.34 0.23 32.73
N ILE A 161 3.66 1.37 32.75
CA ILE A 161 3.92 2.50 33.66
C ILE A 161 2.61 3.02 34.24
N PRO A 162 2.61 3.60 35.45
CA PRO A 162 1.36 4.04 36.10
C PRO A 162 0.82 5.37 35.55
N ARG A 163 1.64 6.15 34.82
CA ARG A 163 1.29 7.49 34.34
C ARG A 163 1.88 7.72 32.96
N VAL A 164 1.14 8.39 32.09
CA VAL A 164 1.58 8.80 30.75
C VAL A 164 1.50 10.33 30.66
N PRO A 165 2.60 11.06 30.94
CA PRO A 165 2.60 12.51 30.93
C PRO A 165 2.69 13.07 29.49
N ARG A 166 2.30 14.35 29.31
CA ARG A 166 2.29 15.03 28.01
C ARG A 166 3.67 15.16 27.34
N ASP A 167 4.73 15.19 28.13
CA ASP A 167 6.12 15.31 27.67
C ASP A 167 6.77 13.95 27.37
N LEU A 168 6.09 12.82 27.61
CA LEU A 168 6.60 11.48 27.33
C LEU A 168 7.04 11.33 25.86
N THR A 169 8.24 10.81 25.65
CA THR A 169 8.76 10.37 24.35
C THR A 169 8.84 8.84 24.29
N LEU A 170 8.88 8.26 23.08
CA LEU A 170 8.88 6.80 22.86
C LEU A 170 10.26 6.24 22.45
N ASP A 171 11.31 7.04 22.54
CA ASP A 171 12.69 6.70 22.21
C ASP A 171 13.31 5.71 23.21
N ASN A 172 12.91 5.78 24.48
CA ASN A 172 13.40 4.86 25.51
C ASN A 172 12.94 3.41 25.26
N LYS A 173 13.87 2.53 24.90
CA LYS A 173 13.62 1.09 24.66
C LYS A 173 13.07 0.33 25.86
N ASN A 174 13.27 0.84 27.09
CA ASN A 174 12.72 0.19 28.29
C ASN A 174 11.19 0.27 28.35
N LEU A 175 10.56 1.22 27.64
CA LEU A 175 9.10 1.30 27.53
C LEU A 175 8.48 0.08 26.83
N LEU A 176 9.30 -0.73 26.13
CA LEU A 176 8.86 -1.94 25.45
C LEU A 176 8.81 -3.18 26.36
N LYS A 177 9.30 -3.09 27.59
CA LYS A 177 9.29 -4.21 28.54
C LYS A 177 7.86 -4.56 28.94
N ASN A 178 7.60 -5.87 29.06
CA ASN A 178 6.32 -6.44 29.50
C ASN A 178 5.10 -6.09 28.62
N LEU A 179 5.33 -5.69 27.37
CA LEU A 179 4.26 -5.39 26.42
C LEU A 179 3.87 -6.63 25.62
N ASP A 180 2.60 -6.70 25.23
CA ASP A 180 2.13 -7.71 24.28
C ASP A 180 2.57 -7.37 22.84
N ASP A 181 2.50 -8.36 21.94
CA ASP A 181 2.89 -8.19 20.54
C ASP A 181 2.13 -7.07 19.82
N LYS A 182 0.86 -6.84 20.18
CA LYS A 182 -0.01 -5.85 19.54
C LYS A 182 0.39 -4.43 19.98
N ASP A 183 0.72 -4.24 21.27
CA ASP A 183 1.22 -2.98 21.83
C ASP A 183 2.61 -2.65 21.26
N LEU A 184 3.51 -3.64 21.13
CA LEU A 184 4.81 -3.47 20.50
C LEU A 184 4.69 -3.00 19.05
N ARG A 185 3.78 -3.61 18.26
CA ARG A 185 3.53 -3.19 16.88
C ARG A 185 2.96 -1.77 16.80
N ALA A 186 2.03 -1.42 17.69
CA ALA A 186 1.42 -0.10 17.72
C ALA A 186 2.45 1.01 18.03
N LEU A 187 3.37 0.78 18.98
CA LEU A 187 4.44 1.72 19.31
C LEU A 187 5.47 1.88 18.19
N ASN A 188 5.74 0.81 17.44
CA ASN A 188 6.78 0.81 16.41
C ASN A 188 6.50 1.82 15.28
N GLY A 189 5.25 2.06 14.91
CA GLY A 189 4.90 3.06 13.88
C GLY A 189 5.46 4.46 14.21
N THR A 190 5.23 4.91 15.45
CA THR A 190 5.72 6.21 15.94
C THR A 190 7.24 6.21 16.10
N ARG A 191 7.80 5.17 16.74
CA ARG A 191 9.25 5.06 16.98
C ARG A 191 10.05 5.09 15.68
N VAL A 192 9.62 4.33 14.66
CA VAL A 192 10.27 4.31 13.34
C VAL A 192 10.18 5.68 12.67
N THR A 193 9.02 6.33 12.74
CA THR A 193 8.83 7.64 12.11
C THR A 193 9.73 8.71 12.73
N ASP A 194 9.79 8.78 14.06
CA ASP A 194 10.65 9.72 14.77
C ASP A 194 12.14 9.43 14.51
N GLU A 195 12.55 8.16 14.50
CA GLU A 195 13.93 7.80 14.17
C GLU A 195 14.33 8.17 12.74
N ILE A 196 13.44 8.03 11.75
CA ILE A 196 13.75 8.48 10.38
C ILE A 196 14.07 9.97 10.36
N LEU A 197 13.30 10.79 11.11
CA LEU A 197 13.49 12.23 11.16
C LEU A 197 14.80 12.64 11.87
N THR A 198 15.27 11.86 12.83
CA THR A 198 16.57 12.10 13.49
C THR A 198 17.77 11.57 12.68
N LEU A 199 17.53 10.69 11.70
CA LEU A 199 18.57 10.05 10.89
C LEU A 199 18.83 10.72 9.53
N VAL A 200 18.16 11.85 9.24
CA VAL A 200 18.35 12.63 8.00
C VAL A 200 19.08 13.95 8.27
N PRO A 201 20.07 14.34 7.45
CA PRO A 201 20.84 15.58 7.66
C PRO A 201 20.01 16.86 7.52
N LYS A 202 19.10 16.90 6.54
CA LYS A 202 18.27 18.08 6.22
C LYS A 202 16.80 17.66 6.06
N PRO A 203 15.96 17.80 7.10
CA PRO A 203 14.58 17.34 7.07
C PRO A 203 13.75 17.91 5.91
N THR A 204 13.93 19.18 5.54
CA THR A 204 13.20 19.80 4.43
C THR A 204 13.54 19.16 3.08
N VAL A 205 14.82 18.88 2.82
CA VAL A 205 15.28 18.20 1.60
C VAL A 205 14.70 16.79 1.52
N PHE A 206 14.76 16.06 2.64
CA PHE A 206 14.14 14.74 2.77
C PHE A 206 12.64 14.77 2.46
N LYS A 207 11.88 15.72 3.04
CA LYS A 207 10.43 15.83 2.83
C LYS A 207 10.07 16.08 1.37
N HIS A 208 10.76 17.01 0.69
CA HIS A 208 10.49 17.28 -0.73
C HIS A 208 10.84 16.09 -1.62
N ALA A 209 11.98 15.44 -1.38
CA ALA A 209 12.36 14.23 -2.14
C ALA A 209 11.35 13.09 -1.90
N LEU A 210 10.93 12.87 -0.66
CA LEU A 210 9.96 11.84 -0.31
C LEU A 210 8.57 12.12 -0.91
N ARG A 211 8.14 13.39 -0.99
CA ARG A 211 6.91 13.77 -1.71
C ARG A 211 6.98 13.37 -3.18
N CYS A 212 8.11 13.64 -3.84
CA CYS A 212 8.34 13.22 -5.22
C CYS A 212 8.31 11.70 -5.38
N ILE A 213 9.06 10.95 -4.56
CA ILE A 213 9.11 9.49 -4.64
C ILE A 213 7.77 8.85 -4.31
N LYS A 214 7.03 9.36 -3.32
CA LYS A 214 5.67 8.88 -3.00
C LYS A 214 4.74 9.07 -4.21
N MET A 215 4.72 10.28 -4.79
CA MET A 215 3.88 10.56 -5.96
C MET A 215 4.30 9.70 -7.16
N TRP A 216 5.60 9.60 -7.45
CA TRP A 216 6.13 8.72 -8.49
C TRP A 216 5.67 7.27 -8.27
N ALA A 217 5.87 6.70 -7.09
CA ALA A 217 5.53 5.31 -6.81
C ALA A 217 4.02 5.05 -6.95
N GLN A 218 3.17 6.00 -6.53
CA GLN A 218 1.73 5.94 -6.74
C GLN A 218 1.37 6.01 -8.23
N GLN A 219 1.93 6.96 -8.98
CA GLN A 219 1.68 7.13 -10.41
C GLN A 219 2.19 5.95 -11.23
N ARG A 220 3.26 5.29 -10.79
CA ARG A 220 3.85 4.11 -11.45
C ARG A 220 3.30 2.78 -10.95
N ALA A 221 2.27 2.78 -10.10
CA ALA A 221 1.66 1.59 -9.52
C ALA A 221 2.66 0.65 -8.81
N VAL A 222 3.61 1.21 -8.06
CA VAL A 222 4.59 0.48 -7.24
C VAL A 222 4.51 0.87 -5.76
N TYR A 223 3.32 1.25 -5.29
CA TYR A 223 3.05 1.64 -3.90
C TYR A 223 1.85 0.84 -3.35
N ALA A 224 2.11 -0.28 -2.68
CA ALA A 224 1.14 -1.05 -1.88
C ALA A 224 1.78 -2.27 -1.19
N ASN A 225 1.99 -2.21 0.13
CA ASN A 225 2.59 -3.32 0.89
C ASN A 225 1.77 -4.61 0.85
N VAL A 226 0.44 -4.50 0.81
CA VAL A 226 -0.47 -5.65 0.75
C VAL A 226 -0.32 -6.45 -0.54
N PHE A 227 -0.02 -5.77 -1.66
CA PHE A 227 0.18 -6.38 -2.97
C PHE A 227 1.65 -6.70 -3.28
N GLY A 228 2.56 -6.57 -2.32
CA GLY A 228 3.97 -6.92 -2.48
C GLY A 228 4.87 -5.81 -3.03
N PHE A 229 4.43 -4.55 -2.98
CA PHE A 229 5.28 -3.38 -3.28
C PHE A 229 5.68 -2.63 -2.00
N PRO A 230 6.69 -1.74 -2.02
CA PRO A 230 7.02 -0.97 -0.83
C PRO A 230 5.86 -0.03 -0.41
N GLY A 231 5.57 0.00 0.89
CA GLY A 231 4.66 0.99 1.49
C GLY A 231 5.36 2.31 1.83
N GLY A 232 4.62 3.23 2.44
CA GLY A 232 5.11 4.59 2.73
C GLY A 232 6.39 4.63 3.58
N VAL A 233 6.47 3.81 4.63
CA VAL A 233 7.65 3.75 5.51
C VAL A 233 8.88 3.20 4.79
N ALA A 234 8.71 2.23 3.89
CA ALA A 234 9.80 1.66 3.12
C ALA A 234 10.37 2.70 2.14
N TRP A 235 9.50 3.42 1.42
CA TRP A 235 9.93 4.55 0.57
C TRP A 235 10.61 5.66 1.37
N ALA A 236 10.10 6.00 2.56
CA ALA A 236 10.73 6.97 3.45
C ALA A 236 12.15 6.55 3.83
N MET A 237 12.37 5.28 4.19
CA MET A 237 13.70 4.79 4.54
C MET A 237 14.66 4.76 3.35
N LEU A 238 14.18 4.41 2.14
CA LEU A 238 15.01 4.50 0.94
C LEU A 238 15.46 5.94 0.67
N VAL A 239 14.54 6.91 0.74
CA VAL A 239 14.88 8.33 0.56
C VAL A 239 15.81 8.84 1.66
N ALA A 240 15.55 8.47 2.92
CA ALA A 240 16.39 8.85 4.05
C ALA A 240 17.82 8.34 3.87
N ARG A 241 18.01 7.11 3.37
CA ARG A 241 19.35 6.57 3.11
C ARG A 241 20.11 7.39 2.07
N ILE A 242 19.46 7.84 1.01
CA ILE A 242 20.10 8.70 0.01
C ILE A 242 20.47 10.06 0.61
N CYS A 243 19.61 10.62 1.47
CA CYS A 243 19.93 11.86 2.19
C CYS A 243 21.18 11.72 3.06
N GLN A 244 21.40 10.56 3.70
CA GLN A 244 22.63 10.29 4.46
C GLN A 244 23.88 10.24 3.57
N LEU A 245 23.74 9.72 2.35
CA LEU A 245 24.84 9.59 1.40
C LEU A 245 25.22 10.92 0.71
N TYR A 246 24.28 11.87 0.64
CA TYR A 246 24.44 13.19 0.03
C TYR A 246 23.90 14.31 0.95
N PRO A 247 24.56 14.59 2.08
CA PRO A 247 24.00 15.44 3.15
C PRO A 247 23.83 16.93 2.78
N ASN A 248 24.59 17.41 1.79
CA ASN A 248 24.73 18.84 1.52
C ASN A 248 23.93 19.35 0.30
N THR A 249 23.21 18.48 -0.40
CA THR A 249 22.51 18.82 -1.65
C THR A 249 21.02 19.15 -1.46
N VAL A 250 20.31 19.41 -2.58
CA VAL A 250 18.88 19.72 -2.68
C VAL A 250 18.05 18.50 -3.11
N SER A 251 16.72 18.60 -3.03
CA SER A 251 15.85 17.43 -3.22
C SER A 251 15.83 16.88 -4.64
N ALA A 252 16.02 17.72 -5.67
CA ALA A 252 16.17 17.26 -7.05
C ALA A 252 17.34 16.27 -7.21
N VAL A 253 18.50 16.60 -6.65
CA VAL A 253 19.68 15.72 -6.69
C VAL A 253 19.44 14.45 -5.89
N ILE A 254 18.78 14.53 -4.72
CA ILE A 254 18.40 13.33 -3.96
C ILE A 254 17.52 12.40 -4.80
N VAL A 255 16.55 12.93 -5.55
CA VAL A 255 15.69 12.13 -6.45
C VAL A 255 16.49 11.48 -7.58
N GLU A 256 17.41 12.22 -8.20
CA GLU A 256 18.32 11.65 -9.22
C GLU A 256 19.18 10.52 -8.63
N LYS A 257 19.84 10.77 -7.50
CA LYS A 257 20.71 9.78 -6.83
C LYS A 257 19.95 8.59 -6.30
N PHE A 258 18.69 8.76 -5.91
CA PHE A 258 17.81 7.67 -5.52
C PHE A 258 17.68 6.64 -6.64
N PHE A 259 17.36 7.07 -7.87
CA PHE A 259 17.23 6.14 -8.98
C PHE A 259 18.57 5.56 -9.41
N GLN A 260 19.63 6.38 -9.48
CA GLN A 260 20.97 5.91 -9.86
C GLN A 260 21.52 4.84 -8.92
N ILE A 261 21.27 4.98 -7.61
CA ILE A 261 21.74 4.03 -6.60
C ILE A 261 20.86 2.80 -6.58
N TYR A 262 19.53 2.94 -6.52
CA TYR A 262 18.65 1.79 -6.33
C TYR A 262 18.45 0.94 -7.59
N SER A 263 18.64 1.49 -8.80
CA SER A 263 18.68 0.70 -10.04
C SER A 263 19.88 -0.24 -10.11
N LYS A 264 20.96 0.08 -9.38
CA LYS A 264 22.23 -0.68 -9.34
C LYS A 264 22.51 -1.32 -7.98
N TRP A 265 21.58 -1.22 -7.05
CA TRP A 265 21.76 -1.75 -5.70
C TRP A 265 21.85 -3.27 -5.73
N ASN A 266 22.81 -3.83 -5.00
CA ASN A 266 23.10 -5.27 -5.01
C ASN A 266 22.10 -6.06 -4.14
N TRP A 267 20.83 -6.08 -4.52
CA TRP A 267 19.79 -6.84 -3.82
C TRP A 267 20.14 -8.34 -3.78
N PRO A 268 20.06 -9.03 -2.62
CA PRO A 268 19.30 -8.66 -1.42
C PRO A 268 20.12 -7.98 -0.30
N GLN A 269 21.19 -7.25 -0.61
CA GLN A 269 21.89 -6.46 0.42
C GLN A 269 20.91 -5.47 1.08
N PRO A 270 20.84 -5.40 2.44
CA PRO A 270 19.84 -4.60 3.12
C PRO A 270 20.14 -3.10 3.08
N VAL A 271 19.07 -2.31 3.04
CA VAL A 271 19.13 -0.87 3.29
C VAL A 271 18.97 -0.63 4.77
N LEU A 272 19.99 -0.05 5.40
CA LEU A 272 20.06 0.27 6.83
C LEU A 272 20.25 1.79 7.01
N LEU A 273 19.48 2.40 7.91
CA LEU A 273 19.66 3.82 8.27
C LEU A 273 20.59 4.04 9.47
N LYS A 274 20.76 3.02 10.32
CA LYS A 274 21.71 2.97 11.43
C LYS A 274 22.10 1.52 11.68
N GLN A 275 23.12 1.30 12.52
CA GLN A 275 23.48 -0.05 12.92
C GLN A 275 22.32 -0.71 13.65
N ILE A 276 22.05 -1.99 13.37
CA ILE A 276 21.01 -2.74 14.07
C ILE A 276 21.45 -2.88 15.52
N GLU A 277 20.62 -2.41 16.43
CA GLU A 277 20.91 -2.41 17.85
C GLU A 277 20.27 -3.63 18.51
N ASP A 278 20.99 -4.23 19.46
CA ASP A 278 20.38 -5.10 20.44
C ASP A 278 19.50 -4.31 21.40
N GLY A 279 18.64 -5.01 22.13
CA GLY A 279 17.77 -4.37 23.10
C GLY A 279 17.41 -5.29 24.26
N PRO A 280 16.61 -4.77 25.20
CA PRO A 280 16.42 -5.41 26.50
C PRO A 280 15.46 -6.60 26.49
N LEU A 281 14.91 -6.97 25.32
CA LEU A 281 13.91 -8.03 25.19
C LEU A 281 14.47 -9.19 24.39
N GLN A 282 14.00 -10.40 24.69
CA GLN A 282 14.25 -11.61 23.91
C GLN A 282 13.30 -11.68 22.69
N VAL A 283 13.27 -10.62 21.88
CA VAL A 283 12.42 -10.54 20.68
C VAL A 283 13.25 -10.76 19.42
N ARG A 284 12.61 -11.31 18.39
CA ARG A 284 13.26 -11.49 17.09
C ARG A 284 13.59 -10.14 16.46
N VAL A 285 14.88 -9.91 16.24
CA VAL A 285 15.41 -8.80 15.42
C VAL A 285 15.79 -9.36 14.06
N TRP A 286 15.55 -8.61 12.99
CA TRP A 286 15.88 -9.05 11.63
C TRP A 286 17.35 -9.47 11.51
N ASN A 287 17.59 -10.73 11.15
CA ASN A 287 18.92 -11.28 11.03
C ASN A 287 18.96 -12.46 10.03
N PRO A 288 19.40 -12.24 8.77
CA PRO A 288 19.39 -13.27 7.74
C PRO A 288 20.44 -14.38 7.94
N ARG A 289 21.40 -14.18 8.87
CA ARG A 289 22.36 -15.22 9.26
C ARG A 289 21.70 -16.26 10.15
N LEU A 290 20.87 -15.80 11.09
CA LEU A 290 20.20 -16.66 12.07
C LEU A 290 18.85 -17.21 11.56
N TYR A 291 18.05 -16.39 10.87
CA TYR A 291 16.67 -16.75 10.51
C TYR A 291 16.53 -17.04 9.00
N PRO A 292 16.15 -18.28 8.60
CA PRO A 292 15.96 -18.63 7.18
C PRO A 292 14.94 -17.77 6.45
N HIS A 293 13.86 -17.38 7.13
CA HIS A 293 12.84 -16.49 6.56
C HIS A 293 13.42 -15.11 6.21
N ASP A 294 14.29 -14.55 7.05
CA ASP A 294 14.91 -13.24 6.79
C ASP A 294 15.87 -13.30 5.60
N ARG A 295 16.48 -14.46 5.36
CA ARG A 295 17.35 -14.72 4.20
C ARG A 295 16.60 -14.75 2.88
N GLN A 296 15.29 -15.04 2.91
CA GLN A 296 14.43 -15.07 1.73
C GLN A 296 13.92 -13.68 1.30
N HIS A 297 14.16 -12.64 2.11
CA HIS A 297 13.75 -11.28 1.76
C HIS A 297 14.49 -10.78 0.52
N ARG A 298 13.74 -10.39 -0.51
CA ARG A 298 14.27 -10.07 -1.84
C ARG A 298 14.89 -8.68 -1.96
N MET A 299 14.27 -7.68 -1.31
CA MET A 299 14.75 -6.29 -1.26
C MET A 299 14.61 -5.74 0.17
N PRO A 300 15.45 -6.19 1.12
CA PRO A 300 15.25 -5.88 2.53
C PRO A 300 15.53 -4.41 2.85
N ILE A 301 14.52 -3.74 3.41
CA ILE A 301 14.60 -2.37 3.92
C ILE A 301 14.25 -2.41 5.40
N ILE A 302 15.21 -2.07 6.25
CA ILE A 302 15.14 -2.42 7.68
C ILE A 302 14.77 -1.20 8.52
N THR A 303 13.76 -1.36 9.37
CA THR A 303 13.33 -0.31 10.28
C THR A 303 14.42 0.02 11.30
N PRO A 304 14.71 1.31 11.53
CA PRO A 304 15.80 1.70 12.42
C PRO A 304 15.45 1.42 13.88
N ALA A 305 14.18 1.61 14.29
CA ALA A 305 13.78 1.42 15.67
C ALA A 305 13.85 -0.05 16.09
N TYR A 306 14.40 -0.28 17.29
CA TYR A 306 14.40 -1.59 17.94
C TYR A 306 12.97 -2.01 18.32
N PRO A 307 12.57 -3.30 18.12
CA PRO A 307 13.33 -4.32 17.39
C PRO A 307 13.24 -4.12 15.87
N SER A 308 14.39 -4.10 15.19
CA SER A 308 14.46 -3.88 13.75
C SER A 308 13.79 -5.01 12.96
N MET A 309 12.96 -4.64 11.98
CA MET A 309 12.20 -5.56 11.13
C MET A 309 12.35 -5.18 9.65
N CYS A 310 12.06 -6.13 8.75
CA CYS A 310 12.00 -5.86 7.32
C CYS A 310 10.64 -5.28 6.93
N ALA A 311 10.62 -4.03 6.47
CA ALA A 311 9.41 -3.34 6.01
C ALA A 311 8.91 -3.80 4.63
N THR A 312 9.65 -4.69 3.96
CA THR A 312 9.40 -5.15 2.59
C THR A 312 9.40 -6.68 2.46
N HIS A 313 9.04 -7.38 3.54
CA HIS A 313 8.95 -8.84 3.55
C HIS A 313 7.94 -9.41 2.53
N ASN A 314 6.98 -8.60 2.05
CA ASN A 314 5.98 -9.02 1.07
C ASN A 314 6.46 -8.98 -0.40
N ILE A 315 7.66 -8.45 -0.69
CA ILE A 315 8.17 -8.39 -2.07
C ILE A 315 8.39 -9.80 -2.63
N THR A 316 7.73 -10.06 -3.76
CA THR A 316 7.81 -11.30 -4.57
C THR A 316 8.86 -11.16 -5.67
N GLN A 317 9.10 -12.22 -6.45
CA GLN A 317 10.03 -12.11 -7.58
C GLN A 317 9.47 -11.16 -8.65
N SER A 318 8.19 -11.30 -9.00
CA SER A 318 7.54 -10.46 -10.00
C SER A 318 7.55 -8.98 -9.61
N THR A 319 7.17 -8.67 -8.37
CA THR A 319 7.14 -7.28 -7.88
C THR A 319 8.54 -6.68 -7.77
N LYS A 320 9.58 -7.47 -7.39
CA LYS A 320 10.98 -7.03 -7.48
C LYS A 320 11.34 -6.61 -8.90
N GLU A 321 11.03 -7.42 -9.91
CA GLU A 321 11.34 -7.11 -11.30
C GLU A 321 10.64 -5.84 -11.79
N ILE A 322 9.37 -5.64 -11.42
CA ILE A 322 8.62 -4.43 -11.73
C ILE A 322 9.26 -3.19 -11.07
N ILE A 323 9.62 -3.29 -9.79
CA ILE A 323 10.32 -2.22 -9.08
C ILE A 323 11.64 -1.88 -9.77
N MET A 324 12.43 -2.88 -10.17
CA MET A 324 13.69 -2.66 -10.87
C MET A 324 13.50 -2.01 -12.24
N LYS A 325 12.48 -2.42 -13.02
CA LYS A 325 12.11 -1.79 -14.30
C LYS A 325 11.75 -0.30 -14.10
N GLU A 326 10.96 0.02 -13.08
CA GLU A 326 10.56 1.40 -12.78
C GLU A 326 11.69 2.25 -12.19
N LEU A 327 12.61 1.66 -11.40
CA LEU A 327 13.82 2.34 -10.93
C LEU A 327 14.76 2.68 -12.09
N GLN A 328 14.92 1.76 -13.05
CA GLN A 328 15.70 1.98 -14.27
C GLN A 328 15.06 3.11 -15.11
N ARG A 329 13.74 3.05 -15.35
CA ARG A 329 13.00 4.13 -16.03
C ARG A 329 13.20 5.47 -15.33
N GLY A 330 13.13 5.51 -14.00
CA GLY A 330 13.37 6.73 -13.22
C GLY A 330 14.79 7.27 -13.37
N MET A 331 15.80 6.39 -13.45
CA MET A 331 17.19 6.80 -13.70
C MET A 331 17.34 7.44 -15.08
N ASP A 332 16.74 6.84 -16.11
CA ASP A 332 16.82 7.35 -17.48
C ASP A 332 16.14 8.71 -17.62
N ILE A 333 14.94 8.87 -17.04
CA ILE A 333 14.20 10.14 -17.09
C ILE A 333 14.89 11.23 -16.26
N THR A 334 15.40 10.92 -15.06
CA THR A 334 16.11 11.92 -14.26
C THR A 334 17.42 12.37 -14.91
N SER A 335 18.11 11.47 -15.61
CA SER A 335 19.25 11.84 -16.47
C SER A 335 18.86 12.81 -17.59
N GLN A 336 17.73 12.56 -18.26
CA GLN A 336 17.18 13.47 -19.29
C GLN A 336 16.74 14.82 -18.71
N ILE A 337 16.20 14.86 -17.49
CA ILE A 337 15.86 16.12 -16.80
C ILE A 337 17.13 16.92 -16.52
N SER A 338 18.17 16.26 -15.98
CA SER A 338 19.45 16.90 -15.68
C SER A 338 20.14 17.44 -16.94
N SER A 339 19.98 16.79 -18.10
CA SER A 339 20.47 17.27 -19.40
C SER A 339 19.54 18.26 -20.11
N GLY A 340 18.38 18.58 -19.55
CA GLY A 340 17.41 19.51 -20.12
C GLY A 340 16.54 18.95 -21.25
N GLN A 341 16.53 17.63 -21.45
CA GLN A 341 15.76 16.92 -22.49
C GLN A 341 14.36 16.52 -22.04
N ALA A 342 14.07 16.54 -20.74
CA ALA A 342 12.77 16.18 -20.17
C ALA A 342 12.39 17.11 -19.00
N GLN A 343 11.13 17.03 -18.57
CA GLN A 343 10.60 17.74 -17.41
C GLN A 343 10.17 16.75 -16.31
N TRP A 344 10.03 17.25 -15.08
CA TRP A 344 9.56 16.46 -13.93
C TRP A 344 8.19 15.77 -14.16
N SER A 345 7.34 16.36 -15.00
CA SER A 345 6.06 15.78 -15.40
C SER A 345 6.20 14.39 -16.06
N ALA A 346 7.30 14.13 -16.79
CA ALA A 346 7.58 12.85 -17.42
C ALA A 346 7.90 11.75 -16.40
N LEU A 347 8.62 12.09 -15.31
CA LEU A 347 8.89 11.17 -14.22
C LEU A 347 7.58 10.74 -13.54
N LEU A 348 6.68 11.70 -13.34
CA LEU A 348 5.41 11.55 -12.63
C LEU A 348 4.25 11.12 -13.53
N GLN A 349 4.52 10.67 -14.76
CA GLN A 349 3.47 10.17 -15.65
C GLN A 349 2.84 8.89 -15.10
N ARG A 350 1.50 8.81 -15.21
CA ARG A 350 0.70 7.64 -14.82
C ARG A 350 1.16 6.38 -15.57
N HIS A 351 1.08 5.25 -14.89
CA HIS A 351 1.35 3.91 -15.41
C HIS A 351 0.41 3.56 -16.57
N THR A 352 0.80 2.56 -17.36
CA THR A 352 0.02 2.01 -18.47
C THR A 352 -0.44 0.58 -18.18
N PHE A 353 -0.55 0.19 -16.90
CA PHE A 353 -0.87 -1.16 -16.45
C PHE A 353 -2.02 -1.85 -17.22
N PHE A 354 -3.13 -1.15 -17.48
CA PHE A 354 -4.31 -1.69 -18.21
C PHE A 354 -4.16 -1.65 -19.75
N HIS A 355 -2.96 -1.36 -20.24
CA HIS A 355 -2.54 -1.37 -21.64
C HIS A 355 -1.36 -2.32 -21.89
N ASP A 356 -0.55 -2.59 -20.87
CA ASP A 356 0.74 -3.28 -20.98
C ASP A 356 0.63 -4.80 -21.17
N TYR A 357 -0.45 -5.44 -20.71
CA TYR A 357 -0.58 -6.90 -20.73
C TYR A 357 -1.64 -7.38 -21.70
N ARG A 358 -1.41 -8.54 -22.32
CA ARG A 358 -2.41 -9.17 -23.17
C ARG A 358 -3.53 -9.85 -22.37
N PHE A 359 -3.18 -10.35 -21.19
CA PHE A 359 -4.05 -11.14 -20.32
C PHE A 359 -3.97 -10.61 -18.89
N TYR A 360 -5.12 -10.62 -18.22
CA TYR A 360 -5.29 -10.22 -16.83
C TYR A 360 -6.10 -11.30 -16.10
N LEU A 361 -5.80 -11.51 -14.82
CA LEU A 361 -6.69 -12.20 -13.90
C LEU A 361 -7.46 -11.14 -13.12
N CYS A 362 -8.79 -11.17 -13.21
CA CYS A 362 -9.68 -10.37 -12.38
C CYS A 362 -10.14 -11.24 -11.21
N ILE A 363 -9.70 -10.90 -10.01
CA ILE A 363 -10.15 -11.53 -8.76
C ILE A 363 -11.33 -10.72 -8.26
N VAL A 364 -12.47 -11.36 -8.02
CA VAL A 364 -13.70 -10.72 -7.51
C VAL A 364 -14.02 -11.29 -6.14
N ALA A 365 -14.04 -10.43 -5.13
CA ALA A 365 -14.64 -10.68 -3.83
C ALA A 365 -16.07 -10.15 -3.85
N ALA A 366 -17.04 -10.96 -3.44
CA ALA A 366 -18.42 -10.51 -3.26
C ALA A 366 -18.97 -10.92 -1.89
N THR A 367 -19.82 -10.06 -1.33
CA THR A 367 -20.58 -10.35 -0.11
C THR A 367 -22.04 -10.01 -0.34
N LYS A 368 -22.90 -11.01 -0.14
CA LYS A 368 -24.36 -10.83 -0.05
C LYS A 368 -24.71 -10.52 1.41
N GLY A 369 -24.90 -9.26 1.74
CA GLY A 369 -24.99 -8.82 3.13
C GLY A 369 -24.59 -7.37 3.28
N THR A 370 -24.11 -7.01 4.46
CA THR A 370 -23.77 -5.63 4.81
C THR A 370 -22.39 -5.20 4.32
N SER A 371 -22.19 -3.89 4.19
CA SER A 371 -20.90 -3.29 3.85
C SER A 371 -19.80 -3.64 4.87
N ALA A 372 -20.14 -3.72 6.16
CA ALA A 372 -19.20 -4.12 7.21
C ALA A 372 -18.71 -5.57 7.06
N GLU A 373 -19.62 -6.51 6.73
CA GLU A 373 -19.25 -7.89 6.40
C GLU A 373 -18.39 -7.95 5.13
N HIS A 374 -18.69 -7.10 4.13
CA HIS A 374 -17.89 -7.02 2.92
C HIS A 374 -16.47 -6.54 3.17
N LEU A 375 -16.29 -5.48 3.96
CA LEU A 375 -14.98 -4.92 4.27
C LEU A 375 -14.04 -5.97 4.90
N LYS A 376 -14.56 -6.83 5.77
CA LYS A 376 -13.80 -7.96 6.32
C LYS A 376 -13.41 -8.98 5.24
N TRP A 377 -14.37 -9.38 4.41
CA TRP A 377 -14.15 -10.39 3.37
C TRP A 377 -13.22 -9.92 2.25
N SER A 378 -13.47 -8.73 1.70
CA SER A 378 -12.64 -8.13 0.65
C SER A 378 -11.23 -7.86 1.18
N GLY A 379 -11.10 -7.32 2.40
CA GLY A 379 -9.80 -7.09 3.06
C GLY A 379 -9.02 -8.39 3.31
N LEU A 380 -9.69 -9.48 3.67
CA LEU A 380 -9.06 -10.81 3.73
C LEU A 380 -8.52 -11.19 2.36
N ILE A 381 -9.33 -11.18 1.31
CA ILE A 381 -8.92 -11.60 -0.04
C ILE A 381 -7.76 -10.72 -0.54
N GLU A 382 -7.84 -9.41 -0.35
CA GLU A 382 -6.79 -8.44 -0.67
C GLU A 382 -5.45 -8.85 -0.03
N SER A 383 -5.48 -9.19 1.27
CA SER A 383 -4.29 -9.65 2.01
C SER A 383 -3.68 -10.95 1.47
N LYS A 384 -4.45 -11.74 0.70
CA LYS A 384 -4.01 -13.03 0.15
C LYS A 384 -3.58 -12.96 -1.32
N VAL A 385 -3.90 -11.89 -2.07
CA VAL A 385 -3.56 -11.78 -3.50
C VAL A 385 -2.07 -12.03 -3.76
N ARG A 386 -1.19 -11.56 -2.87
CA ARG A 386 0.26 -11.80 -2.95
C ARG A 386 0.64 -13.29 -2.98
N PHE A 387 -0.11 -14.17 -2.32
CA PHE A 387 0.15 -15.62 -2.35
C PHE A 387 -0.21 -16.22 -3.70
N LEU A 388 -1.28 -15.72 -4.34
CA LEU A 388 -1.60 -16.11 -5.71
C LEU A 388 -0.48 -15.68 -6.67
N VAL A 389 0.04 -14.45 -6.54
CA VAL A 389 1.20 -13.97 -7.32
C VAL A 389 2.42 -14.88 -7.13
N GLN A 390 2.74 -15.27 -5.90
CA GLN A 390 3.86 -16.18 -5.60
C GLN A 390 3.71 -17.57 -6.24
N LYS A 391 2.48 -18.06 -6.40
CA LYS A 391 2.23 -19.34 -7.08
C LYS A 391 2.25 -19.18 -8.59
N LEU A 392 1.72 -18.08 -9.11
CA LEU A 392 1.72 -17.76 -10.54
C LEU A 392 3.15 -17.54 -11.08
N GLU A 393 4.02 -16.86 -10.34
CA GLU A 393 5.42 -16.64 -10.77
C GLU A 393 6.26 -17.92 -10.82
N LEU A 394 5.77 -19.03 -10.23
CA LEU A 394 6.39 -20.35 -10.31
C LEU A 394 5.72 -21.26 -11.37
N THR A 395 4.65 -20.78 -12.02
CA THR A 395 3.89 -21.57 -12.99
C THR A 395 4.58 -21.52 -14.35
N GLU A 396 4.78 -22.69 -14.96
CA GLU A 396 5.40 -22.79 -16.28
C GLU A 396 4.64 -21.97 -17.33
N GLY A 397 5.38 -21.20 -18.13
CA GLY A 397 4.84 -20.32 -19.16
C GLY A 397 4.46 -18.92 -18.68
N ILE A 398 4.47 -18.64 -17.37
CA ILE A 398 4.28 -17.27 -16.84
C ILE A 398 5.67 -16.63 -16.63
N ALA A 399 5.94 -15.54 -17.34
CA ALA A 399 7.16 -14.75 -17.18
C ALA A 399 7.05 -13.80 -15.98
N LEU A 400 5.88 -13.17 -15.82
CA LEU A 400 5.63 -12.15 -14.80
C LEU A 400 4.17 -12.17 -14.38
N ALA A 401 3.90 -12.09 -13.07
CA ALA A 401 2.58 -11.83 -12.52
C ALA A 401 2.57 -10.48 -11.79
N HIS A 402 1.98 -9.46 -12.41
CA HIS A 402 1.97 -8.08 -11.91
C HIS A 402 0.65 -7.77 -11.19
N PRO A 403 0.58 -7.78 -9.84
CA PRO A 403 -0.60 -7.34 -9.12
C PRO A 403 -0.78 -5.82 -9.23
N TYR A 404 -1.96 -5.35 -9.63
CA TYR A 404 -2.28 -3.93 -9.56
C TYR A 404 -2.44 -3.48 -8.10
N VAL A 405 -2.17 -2.20 -7.83
CA VAL A 405 -2.03 -1.68 -6.46
C VAL A 405 -3.30 -1.08 -5.85
N LYS A 406 -4.42 -1.11 -6.58
CA LYS A 406 -5.72 -0.60 -6.11
C LYS A 406 -6.83 -1.59 -6.39
N THR A 407 -7.85 -1.52 -5.55
CA THR A 407 -9.12 -2.24 -5.70
C THR A 407 -10.14 -1.37 -6.47
N PHE A 408 -11.18 -2.00 -7.00
CA PHE A 408 -12.35 -1.33 -7.56
C PHE A 408 -13.60 -1.88 -6.90
N GLU A 409 -14.40 -0.98 -6.34
CA GLU A 409 -15.53 -1.33 -5.47
C GLU A 409 -16.85 -0.93 -6.13
N ALA A 410 -17.88 -1.75 -5.92
CA ALA A 410 -19.23 -1.46 -6.38
C ALA A 410 -20.26 -2.11 -5.45
N THR A 411 -21.35 -1.40 -5.18
CA THR A 411 -22.50 -1.90 -4.43
C THR A 411 -23.72 -1.85 -5.33
N TYR A 412 -24.55 -2.90 -5.26
CA TYR A 412 -25.79 -3.01 -6.02
C TYR A 412 -26.94 -3.40 -5.10
N ASN A 413 -28.06 -2.71 -5.26
CA ASN A 413 -29.34 -3.09 -4.68
C ASN A 413 -30.07 -3.96 -5.71
N CYS A 414 -30.35 -5.21 -5.36
CA CYS A 414 -30.91 -6.18 -6.30
C CYS A 414 -31.80 -7.21 -5.59
N ARG A 415 -32.64 -7.89 -6.36
CA ARG A 415 -33.37 -9.06 -5.85
C ARG A 415 -32.40 -10.23 -5.66
N GLU A 416 -32.73 -11.14 -4.75
CA GLU A 416 -31.89 -12.28 -4.39
C GLU A 416 -31.57 -13.20 -5.59
N ASP A 417 -32.51 -13.36 -6.53
CA ASP A 417 -32.34 -14.12 -7.77
C ASP A 417 -31.38 -13.47 -8.77
N GLN A 418 -31.17 -12.15 -8.68
CA GLN A 418 -30.28 -11.38 -9.55
C GLN A 418 -28.83 -11.32 -9.03
N MET A 419 -28.60 -11.54 -7.72
CA MET A 419 -27.27 -11.41 -7.11
C MET A 419 -26.20 -12.26 -7.79
N THR A 420 -26.50 -13.53 -8.05
CA THR A 420 -25.54 -14.45 -8.69
C THR A 420 -25.17 -13.97 -10.08
N GLN A 421 -26.14 -13.45 -10.84
CA GLN A 421 -25.90 -12.91 -12.18
C GLN A 421 -25.03 -11.64 -12.13
N ILE A 422 -25.23 -10.78 -11.13
CA ILE A 422 -24.39 -9.59 -10.93
C ILE A 422 -22.94 -10.00 -10.60
N ILE A 423 -22.75 -10.93 -9.67
CA ILE A 423 -21.43 -11.44 -9.28
C ILE A 423 -20.71 -12.07 -10.48
N ASP A 424 -21.42 -12.90 -11.26
CA ASP A 424 -20.87 -13.57 -12.45
C ASP A 424 -20.58 -12.60 -13.60
N GLY A 425 -21.34 -11.50 -13.71
CA GLY A 425 -21.11 -10.43 -14.67
C GLY A 425 -19.94 -9.51 -14.31
N TYR A 426 -19.67 -9.29 -13.02
CA TYR A 426 -18.71 -8.28 -12.60
C TYR A 426 -17.24 -8.61 -12.98
N GLY A 427 -16.51 -7.65 -13.55
CA GLY A 427 -15.06 -7.78 -13.81
C GLY A 427 -14.63 -8.01 -15.26
N ASN A 428 -15.56 -8.11 -16.22
CA ASN A 428 -15.28 -8.04 -17.66
C ASN A 428 -16.30 -7.17 -18.39
N LEU A 429 -15.93 -6.68 -19.58
CA LEU A 429 -16.72 -5.73 -20.36
C LEU A 429 -18.09 -6.27 -20.80
N LYS A 430 -18.19 -7.57 -21.07
CA LYS A 430 -19.47 -8.19 -21.47
C LYS A 430 -20.46 -8.20 -20.31
N GLY A 431 -19.98 -8.55 -19.12
CA GLY A 431 -20.81 -8.61 -17.93
C GLY A 431 -21.13 -7.23 -17.36
N GLU A 432 -20.25 -6.23 -17.52
CA GLU A 432 -20.52 -4.83 -17.17
C GLU A 432 -21.83 -4.33 -17.81
N LYS A 433 -22.03 -4.57 -19.10
CA LYS A 433 -23.27 -4.20 -19.81
C LYS A 433 -24.53 -4.89 -19.27
N ILE A 434 -24.38 -6.14 -18.83
CA ILE A 434 -25.47 -6.92 -18.25
C ILE A 434 -25.84 -6.35 -16.88
N VAL A 435 -24.83 -6.01 -16.08
CA VAL A 435 -24.97 -5.46 -14.73
C VAL A 435 -25.52 -4.04 -14.75
N GLU A 436 -25.08 -3.19 -15.69
CA GLU A 436 -25.63 -1.83 -15.88
C GLU A 436 -27.13 -1.86 -16.17
N GLY A 437 -27.58 -2.75 -17.04
CA GLY A 437 -29.01 -2.91 -17.34
C GLY A 437 -29.86 -3.42 -16.17
N MET A 438 -29.26 -3.78 -15.04
CA MET A 438 -29.96 -4.20 -13.82
C MET A 438 -30.01 -3.12 -12.74
N LYS A 439 -29.20 -2.05 -12.85
CA LYS A 439 -29.18 -0.96 -11.85
C LYS A 439 -30.50 -0.18 -11.80
N ASP A 440 -31.23 -0.10 -12.91
CA ASP A 440 -32.37 0.82 -13.08
C ASP A 440 -33.70 0.32 -12.47
N ILE A 441 -33.73 -0.78 -11.72
CA ILE A 441 -34.99 -1.49 -11.41
C ILE A 441 -35.53 -1.27 -9.98
N LEU A 442 -34.75 -0.78 -9.00
CA LEU A 442 -35.11 -1.02 -7.58
C LEU A 442 -34.88 0.14 -6.58
N ASP A 443 -34.79 1.40 -7.01
CA ASP A 443 -34.78 2.52 -6.04
C ASP A 443 -36.11 2.57 -5.27
N GLY A 444 -36.11 2.09 -4.01
CA GLY A 444 -37.23 2.20 -3.06
C GLY A 444 -38.02 0.92 -2.75
N ASP A 445 -37.58 -0.27 -3.19
CA ASP A 445 -38.27 -1.54 -2.87
C ASP A 445 -37.75 -2.13 -1.54
N GLU A 446 -38.65 -2.31 -0.55
CA GLU A 446 -38.35 -2.93 0.76
C GLU A 446 -37.84 -4.39 0.64
N SER A 447 -38.03 -5.03 -0.52
CA SER A 447 -37.53 -6.38 -0.80
C SER A 447 -36.12 -6.43 -1.41
N SER A 448 -35.50 -5.27 -1.67
CA SER A 448 -34.16 -5.19 -2.23
C SER A 448 -33.10 -5.63 -1.22
N LYS A 449 -32.13 -6.42 -1.69
CA LYS A 449 -30.97 -6.85 -0.90
C LYS A 449 -29.69 -6.28 -1.51
N GLU A 450 -28.69 -6.05 -0.67
CA GLU A 450 -27.40 -5.49 -1.10
C GLU A 450 -26.40 -6.59 -1.46
N VAL A 451 -25.66 -6.35 -2.55
CA VAL A 451 -24.44 -7.10 -2.88
C VAL A 451 -23.28 -6.12 -3.04
N HIS A 452 -22.23 -6.36 -2.27
CA HIS A 452 -21.01 -5.57 -2.31
C HIS A 452 -19.91 -6.36 -3.03
N LEU A 453 -19.18 -5.69 -3.92
CA LEU A 453 -18.18 -6.28 -4.80
C LEU A 453 -16.89 -5.49 -4.73
N THR A 454 -15.77 -6.21 -4.61
CA THR A 454 -14.43 -5.66 -4.76
C THR A 454 -13.70 -6.48 -5.82
N LYS A 455 -13.07 -5.83 -6.80
CA LYS A 455 -12.21 -6.51 -7.78
C LYS A 455 -10.77 -6.03 -7.76
N MET A 456 -9.86 -6.96 -8.04
CA MET A 456 -8.42 -6.77 -8.11
C MET A 456 -7.88 -7.39 -9.39
N TYR A 457 -6.77 -6.88 -9.90
CA TYR A 457 -6.19 -7.33 -11.16
C TYR A 457 -4.76 -7.82 -10.99
N ILE A 458 -4.41 -8.90 -11.71
CA ILE A 458 -3.04 -9.34 -11.94
C ILE A 458 -2.80 -9.35 -13.45
N GLY A 459 -1.89 -8.53 -13.96
CA GLY A 459 -1.41 -8.58 -15.33
C GLY A 459 -0.46 -9.76 -15.53
N LEU A 460 -0.61 -10.49 -16.63
CA LEU A 460 0.21 -11.66 -16.94
C LEU A 460 1.07 -11.41 -18.18
N GLU A 461 2.38 -11.55 -18.01
CA GLU A 461 3.34 -11.69 -19.11
C GLU A 461 3.58 -13.19 -19.34
N ILE A 462 3.40 -13.65 -20.57
CA ILE A 462 3.47 -15.08 -20.93
C ILE A 462 4.72 -15.30 -21.77
N ASN A 463 5.48 -16.36 -21.47
CA ASN A 463 6.64 -16.76 -22.26
C ASN A 463 6.26 -17.06 -23.71
N GLU A 464 7.15 -16.71 -24.64
CA GLU A 464 6.95 -16.99 -26.06
C GLU A 464 6.72 -18.49 -26.30
N GLY A 465 5.77 -18.82 -27.18
CA GLY A 465 5.42 -20.21 -27.51
C GLY A 465 4.29 -20.83 -26.68
N HIS A 466 3.99 -20.31 -25.48
CA HIS A 466 2.89 -20.81 -24.65
C HIS A 466 1.56 -20.12 -25.01
N LYS A 467 0.60 -20.88 -25.55
CA LYS A 467 -0.74 -20.37 -25.94
C LYS A 467 -1.84 -20.66 -24.93
N LYS A 468 -1.62 -21.61 -24.03
CA LYS A 468 -2.57 -22.04 -22.99
C LYS A 468 -1.78 -22.19 -21.69
N LEU A 469 -2.20 -21.47 -20.66
CA LEU A 469 -1.63 -21.57 -19.32
C LEU A 469 -2.58 -22.40 -18.46
N ASP A 470 -2.04 -23.41 -17.80
CA ASP A 470 -2.76 -24.09 -16.73
C ASP A 470 -2.47 -23.37 -15.42
N ILE A 471 -3.45 -22.57 -14.97
CA ILE A 471 -3.42 -21.86 -13.69
C ILE A 471 -4.39 -22.48 -12.68
N GLN A 472 -4.92 -23.68 -12.95
CA GLN A 472 -5.92 -24.32 -12.10
C GLN A 472 -5.38 -24.56 -10.69
N TYR A 473 -4.14 -25.06 -10.57
CA TYR A 473 -3.53 -25.33 -9.27
C TYR A 473 -3.30 -24.04 -8.44
N PRO A 474 -2.63 -22.98 -8.95
CA PRO A 474 -2.52 -21.70 -8.24
C PRO A 474 -3.86 -21.12 -7.79
N CYS A 475 -4.88 -21.15 -8.67
CA CYS A 475 -6.21 -20.64 -8.35
C CYS A 475 -6.90 -21.49 -7.29
N SER A 476 -6.80 -22.83 -7.36
CA SER A 476 -7.43 -23.72 -6.39
C SER A 476 -6.84 -23.58 -4.99
N GLU A 477 -5.52 -23.45 -4.88
CA GLU A 477 -4.83 -23.15 -3.61
C GLU A 477 -5.28 -21.81 -3.04
N PHE A 478 -5.37 -20.77 -3.88
CA PHE A 478 -5.85 -19.47 -3.45
C PHE A 478 -7.28 -19.52 -2.92
N PHE A 479 -8.18 -20.24 -3.60
CA PHE A 479 -9.55 -20.44 -3.11
C PHE A 479 -9.57 -21.19 -1.78
N SER A 480 -8.75 -22.22 -1.60
CA SER A 480 -8.64 -22.95 -0.34
C SER A 480 -8.18 -22.04 0.81
N ILE A 481 -7.17 -21.19 0.58
CA ILE A 481 -6.68 -20.21 1.56
C ILE A 481 -7.79 -19.22 1.95
N CYS A 482 -8.56 -18.71 0.98
CA CYS A 482 -9.64 -17.76 1.26
C CYS A 482 -10.80 -18.41 2.02
N LYS A 483 -11.22 -19.62 1.60
CA LYS A 483 -12.31 -20.38 2.23
C LYS A 483 -11.95 -20.95 3.60
N GLY A 484 -10.66 -21.04 3.93
CA GLY A 484 -10.17 -21.43 5.26
C GLY A 484 -10.31 -20.35 6.34
N TRP A 485 -10.86 -19.18 6.02
CA TRP A 485 -11.14 -18.13 7.00
C TRP A 485 -12.28 -18.55 7.94
N THR A 486 -12.10 -18.31 9.24
CA THR A 486 -13.00 -18.80 10.29
C THR A 486 -14.40 -18.18 10.25
N GLU A 487 -14.55 -16.97 9.72
CA GLU A 487 -15.85 -16.29 9.56
C GLU A 487 -16.45 -16.49 8.15
N PHE A 488 -15.85 -17.33 7.30
CA PHE A 488 -16.36 -17.60 5.95
C PHE A 488 -17.74 -18.27 6.01
N GLN A 489 -18.71 -17.69 5.30
CA GLN A 489 -20.07 -18.23 5.14
C GLN A 489 -20.33 -18.49 3.66
N GLU A 490 -20.52 -19.76 3.28
CA GLU A 490 -20.67 -20.17 1.88
C GLU A 490 -21.85 -19.50 1.16
N GLU A 491 -22.92 -19.20 1.88
CA GLU A 491 -24.12 -18.54 1.34
C GLU A 491 -23.90 -17.04 1.06
N LYS A 492 -23.00 -16.38 1.82
CA LYS A 492 -22.77 -14.93 1.74
C LYS A 492 -21.50 -14.55 1.00
N ASN A 493 -20.40 -15.25 1.25
CA ASN A 493 -19.06 -14.90 0.80
C ASN A 493 -18.72 -15.63 -0.50
N VAL A 494 -18.41 -14.87 -1.55
CA VAL A 494 -18.02 -15.40 -2.85
C VAL A 494 -16.65 -14.87 -3.24
N VAL A 495 -15.82 -15.75 -3.83
CA VAL A 495 -14.56 -15.39 -4.48
C VAL A 495 -14.50 -16.05 -5.85
N GLN A 496 -14.19 -15.26 -6.88
CA GLN A 496 -14.04 -15.73 -8.26
C GLN A 496 -12.75 -15.21 -8.88
N ILE A 497 -12.17 -15.98 -9.80
CA ILE A 497 -11.04 -15.54 -10.63
C ILE A 497 -11.45 -15.69 -12.09
N LYS A 498 -11.42 -14.58 -12.84
CA LYS A 498 -11.79 -14.51 -14.25
C LYS A 498 -10.56 -14.19 -15.09
N ASN A 499 -10.35 -14.94 -16.18
CA ASN A 499 -9.32 -14.58 -17.16
C ASN A 499 -9.91 -13.57 -18.15
N VAL A 500 -9.33 -12.36 -18.16
CA VAL A 500 -9.79 -11.22 -18.94
C VAL A 500 -8.71 -10.83 -19.94
N LYS A 501 -9.07 -10.72 -21.22
CA LYS A 501 -8.14 -10.22 -22.25
C LYS A 501 -8.11 -8.70 -22.22
N LEU A 502 -7.02 -8.11 -22.69
CA LEU A 502 -6.83 -6.66 -22.75
C LEU A 502 -8.07 -5.90 -23.27
N TYR A 503 -8.61 -6.33 -24.42
CA TYR A 503 -9.75 -5.68 -25.06
C TYR A 503 -11.12 -5.98 -24.42
N ASP A 504 -11.15 -6.81 -23.37
CA ASP A 504 -12.35 -7.23 -22.62
C ASP A 504 -12.31 -6.74 -21.16
N LEU A 505 -11.30 -5.92 -20.81
CA LEU A 505 -11.28 -5.19 -19.55
C LEU A 505 -12.48 -4.23 -19.48
N PRO A 506 -13.12 -4.10 -18.30
CA PRO A 506 -14.25 -3.20 -18.10
C PRO A 506 -13.84 -1.73 -18.19
N ASN A 507 -14.80 -0.82 -18.36
CA ASN A 507 -14.49 0.60 -18.61
C ASN A 507 -13.99 1.33 -17.35
N ASP A 508 -14.43 0.93 -16.18
CA ASP A 508 -14.07 1.53 -14.89
C ASP A 508 -12.60 1.41 -14.49
N VAL A 509 -11.78 0.64 -15.23
CA VAL A 509 -10.31 0.60 -15.01
C VAL A 509 -9.56 1.74 -15.68
N TYR A 510 -10.19 2.44 -16.63
CA TYR A 510 -9.61 3.55 -17.36
C TYR A 510 -10.05 4.87 -16.73
N VAL A 511 -9.10 5.79 -16.54
CA VAL A 511 -9.40 7.14 -16.03
C VAL A 511 -9.80 8.08 -17.16
N GLU A 512 -10.34 9.25 -16.81
CA GLU A 512 -10.70 10.28 -17.78
C GLU A 512 -9.51 10.60 -18.73
N GLY A 513 -9.78 10.55 -20.03
CA GLY A 513 -8.78 10.74 -21.09
C GLY A 513 -8.06 9.48 -21.57
N GLU A 514 -8.13 8.36 -20.85
CA GLU A 514 -7.61 7.07 -21.34
C GLU A 514 -8.62 6.39 -22.27
N GLN A 515 -8.14 5.88 -23.41
CA GLN A 515 -8.95 5.08 -24.31
C GLN A 515 -8.71 3.59 -24.07
N ARG A 516 -9.81 2.84 -23.93
CA ARG A 516 -9.77 1.38 -23.86
C ARG A 516 -9.23 0.79 -25.16
N PRO A 517 -8.28 -0.16 -25.12
CA PRO A 517 -7.83 -0.87 -26.31
C PRO A 517 -8.96 -1.65 -26.99
N VAL A 518 -9.14 -1.42 -28.28
CA VAL A 518 -10.12 -2.12 -29.11
C VAL A 518 -9.44 -3.12 -30.03
N LYS A 519 -10.13 -4.24 -30.27
CA LYS A 519 -9.65 -5.27 -31.19
C LYS A 519 -9.70 -4.73 -32.62
N ALA A 520 -8.56 -4.73 -33.32
CA ALA A 520 -8.53 -4.39 -34.74
C ALA A 520 -9.54 -5.28 -35.51
N PRO A 521 -10.37 -4.71 -36.40
CA PRO A 521 -11.29 -5.50 -37.21
C PRO A 521 -10.47 -6.50 -38.03
N LYS A 522 -10.87 -7.78 -37.99
CA LYS A 522 -10.24 -8.79 -38.86
C LYS A 522 -10.41 -8.31 -40.30
N ARG A 523 -9.31 -7.97 -40.98
CA ARG A 523 -9.31 -7.86 -42.45
C ARG A 523 -9.88 -9.18 -42.98
N LYS A 524 -11.06 -9.14 -43.60
CA LYS A 524 -11.56 -10.27 -44.40
C LYS A 524 -10.46 -10.55 -45.41
N LYS A 525 -9.85 -11.74 -45.36
CA LYS A 525 -9.10 -12.24 -46.51
C LYS A 525 -10.09 -12.22 -47.67
N ALA A 526 -9.83 -11.40 -48.67
CA ALA A 526 -10.47 -11.58 -49.96
C ALA A 526 -10.19 -13.02 -50.38
N ASN A 527 -11.24 -13.78 -50.70
CA ASN A 527 -11.08 -15.05 -51.38
C ASN A 527 -10.50 -14.72 -52.77
N ASP A 528 -9.19 -14.83 -52.92
CA ASP A 528 -8.59 -14.99 -54.25
C ASP A 528 -9.00 -16.38 -54.75
N ALA A 529 -10.09 -16.40 -55.50
CA ALA A 529 -10.46 -17.49 -56.37
C ALA A 529 -9.62 -17.39 -57.65
N SER A 530 -8.38 -17.88 -57.61
CA SER A 530 -7.64 -18.23 -58.81
C SER A 530 -6.54 -19.25 -58.49
N ASP A 531 -6.33 -20.18 -59.43
CA ASP A 531 -5.30 -21.23 -59.48
C ASP A 531 -5.53 -22.52 -58.68
N ASN A 532 -6.55 -23.26 -59.10
CA ASN A 532 -6.49 -24.73 -59.12
C ASN A 532 -5.77 -25.20 -60.40
N ILE A 533 -4.44 -25.11 -60.44
CA ILE A 533 -3.63 -25.86 -61.42
C ILE A 533 -3.33 -27.23 -60.80
N LYS A 534 -3.96 -28.26 -61.38
CA LYS A 534 -3.72 -29.68 -61.07
C LYS A 534 -2.24 -30.03 -61.26
N ARG A 535 -1.58 -30.50 -60.19
CA ARG A 535 -0.30 -31.23 -60.29
C ARG A 535 -0.54 -32.61 -60.93
N PRO A 536 0.24 -33.04 -61.94
CA PRO A 536 0.16 -34.40 -62.47
C PRO A 536 0.79 -35.40 -61.48
N LYS A 537 0.16 -36.57 -61.37
CA LYS A 537 0.64 -37.73 -60.60
C LYS A 537 1.80 -38.39 -61.33
N ASN A 538 2.94 -38.57 -60.65
CA ASN A 538 4.01 -39.46 -61.09
C ASN A 538 3.50 -40.90 -61.12
N ALA A 539 3.52 -41.52 -62.31
CA ALA A 539 3.41 -42.95 -62.49
C ALA A 539 4.80 -43.55 -62.64
N ILE A 540 5.08 -44.54 -61.80
CA ILE A 540 6.27 -45.37 -61.77
C ILE A 540 6.24 -46.28 -63.01
N SER A 541 7.27 -46.21 -63.85
CA SER A 541 7.51 -47.18 -64.92
C SER A 541 8.55 -48.20 -64.44
N ALA A 542 8.11 -49.46 -64.33
CA ALA A 542 8.99 -50.62 -64.23
C ALA A 542 9.15 -51.27 -65.62
N ILE A 543 10.23 -52.07 -65.75
CA ILE A 543 10.63 -52.97 -66.84
C ILE A 543 11.47 -52.24 -67.91
N THR A 544 12.75 -52.57 -68.14
CA THR A 544 13.36 -53.90 -68.33
C THR A 544 14.79 -53.96 -67.81
#